data_AF-A0A955MCI2-F1
#
_entry.id   AF-A0A955MCI2-F1
#
_cell.length_a   1.000
_cell.length_b   1.000
_cell.length_c   1.000
_cell.angle_alpha   90.00
_cell.angle_beta   90.00
_cell.angle_gamma   90.00
#
_symmetry.space_group_name_H-M   'P 1'
#
loop_
_entity.id
_entity.type
_entity.pdbx_description
1 polymer ?
#
loop_
_entity_poly.entity_id
_entity_poly.type
_entity_poly.pdbx_seq_one_letter_code
_entity_poly.pdbx_strand_id
1 'polypeptide(L)'
;MIKRGWLILFFLTFCYCAGAEDSLLSKEEALLIAEKTQEVKGLYRLYNHQGRPLKDGCLETNILKTCDSDWVTCIDDAWVVEFNVKQECVKERHDGRLTVKILVNAKNGDVISRFPEAPYFQSAQYCLEDYDCLAVGSEKPPVMCLNFIHGQLKGGVLQENHCVCRSSRCRQRYDDN
;
A
#
# COMPACT_ATOMS: atom_id res chain seq x y z
N MET A 1 5.86 79.21 -23.01
CA MET A 1 5.10 78.06 -22.45
C MET A 1 6.02 76.85 -22.43
N ILE A 2 6.33 76.34 -21.24
CA ILE A 2 7.27 75.22 -21.01
C ILE A 2 6.41 73.97 -20.78
N LYS A 3 6.61 72.88 -21.54
CA LYS A 3 6.11 71.56 -21.14
C LYS A 3 7.22 70.51 -21.23
N ARG A 4 7.38 69.86 -20.09
CA ARG A 4 8.47 69.00 -19.63
C ARG A 4 8.42 67.62 -20.29
N GLY A 5 9.58 67.10 -20.67
CA GLY A 5 9.79 65.72 -21.07
C GLY A 5 9.70 64.76 -19.89
N TRP A 6 9.21 63.55 -20.16
CA TRP A 6 9.14 62.45 -19.20
C TRP A 6 10.31 61.51 -19.43
N LEU A 7 11.13 61.35 -18.39
CA LEU A 7 12.21 60.37 -18.29
C LEU A 7 11.60 59.08 -17.72
N ILE A 8 11.56 58.00 -18.50
CA ILE A 8 11.13 56.68 -18.02
C ILE A 8 12.38 55.94 -17.53
N LEU A 9 12.49 55.76 -16.22
CA LEU A 9 13.48 54.87 -15.60
C LEU A 9 13.00 53.41 -15.76
N PHE A 10 13.76 52.61 -16.50
CA PHE A 10 13.64 51.14 -16.47
C PHE A 10 14.33 50.61 -15.21
N PHE A 11 13.55 50.16 -14.23
CA PHE A 11 14.05 49.34 -13.13
C PHE A 11 14.31 47.92 -13.65
N LEU A 12 15.59 47.56 -13.76
CA LEU A 12 16.05 46.18 -13.94
C LEU A 12 15.82 45.42 -12.64
N THR A 13 14.69 44.73 -12.54
CA THR A 13 14.43 43.78 -11.45
C THR A 13 15.33 42.56 -11.65
N PHE A 14 16.46 42.53 -10.95
CA PHE A 14 17.28 41.32 -10.80
C PHE A 14 16.44 40.27 -10.07
N CYS A 15 15.88 39.33 -10.82
CA CYS A 15 15.25 38.13 -10.29
C CYS A 15 16.37 37.20 -9.81
N TYR A 16 16.74 37.32 -8.53
CA TYR A 16 17.59 36.34 -7.85
C TYR A 16 16.75 35.06 -7.67
N CYS A 17 16.85 34.14 -8.62
CA CYS A 17 16.47 32.75 -8.39
C CYS A 17 17.50 32.16 -7.42
N ALA A 18 17.29 32.35 -6.12
CA ALA A 18 17.90 31.49 -5.13
C ALA A 18 17.47 30.06 -5.49
N GLY A 19 18.43 29.22 -5.86
CA GLY A 19 18.15 27.81 -6.16
C GLY A 19 17.38 27.22 -5.00
N ALA A 20 16.21 26.66 -5.28
CA ALA A 20 15.56 25.78 -4.33
C ALA A 20 16.56 24.66 -4.04
N GLU A 21 17.10 24.64 -2.84
CA GLU A 21 17.84 23.50 -2.34
C GLU A 21 16.88 22.31 -2.44
N ASP A 22 17.19 21.31 -3.26
CA ASP A 22 16.37 20.12 -3.47
C ASP A 22 16.31 19.35 -2.13
N SER A 23 15.43 19.79 -1.24
CA SER A 23 15.22 19.16 0.06
C SER A 23 14.48 17.86 -0.15
N LEU A 24 15.07 16.75 0.30
CA LEU A 24 14.39 15.46 0.33
C LEU A 24 13.16 15.52 1.23
N LEU A 25 12.11 14.81 0.82
CA LEU A 25 10.90 14.61 1.61
C LEU A 25 11.23 13.99 2.97
N SER A 26 10.59 14.52 3.99
CA SER A 26 10.55 13.96 5.34
C SER A 26 9.80 12.62 5.37
N LYS A 27 9.94 11.90 6.49
CA LYS A 27 9.19 10.67 6.75
C LYS A 27 7.68 10.93 6.75
N GLU A 28 7.27 12.04 7.35
CA GLU A 28 5.88 12.45 7.48
C GLU A 28 5.26 12.76 6.11
N GLU A 29 6.00 13.41 5.22
CA GLU A 29 5.54 13.65 3.84
C GLU A 29 5.40 12.36 3.04
N ALA A 30 6.35 11.42 3.18
CA ALA A 30 6.26 10.11 2.56
C ALA A 30 5.03 9.33 3.05
N LEU A 31 4.72 9.40 4.35
CA LEU A 31 3.50 8.82 4.92
C LEU A 31 2.25 9.43 4.30
N LEU A 32 2.14 10.76 4.25
CA LEU A 32 0.98 11.46 3.68
C LEU A 32 0.75 11.12 2.20
N ILE A 33 1.83 10.85 1.45
CA ILE A 33 1.74 10.35 0.07
C ILE A 33 1.22 8.91 0.06
N ALA A 34 1.81 8.03 0.86
CA ALA A 34 1.42 6.62 0.94
C ALA A 34 -0.06 6.44 1.32
N GLU A 35 -0.57 7.21 2.28
CA GLU A 35 -1.98 7.17 2.69
C GLU A 35 -2.98 7.54 1.58
N LYS A 36 -2.53 8.25 0.55
CA LYS A 36 -3.38 8.64 -0.60
C LYS A 36 -3.48 7.55 -1.66
N THR A 37 -2.64 6.52 -1.61
CA THR A 37 -2.63 5.39 -2.56
C THR A 37 -3.90 4.56 -2.50
N GLN A 38 -4.18 3.81 -3.56
CA GLN A 38 -5.40 2.98 -3.61
C GLN A 38 -5.30 1.77 -2.70
N GLU A 39 -4.10 1.25 -2.49
CA GLU A 39 -3.76 0.11 -1.65
C GLU A 39 -4.06 0.43 -0.19
N VAL A 40 -3.55 1.55 0.32
CA VAL A 40 -3.80 1.98 1.71
C VAL A 40 -5.28 2.34 1.91
N LYS A 41 -5.90 3.02 0.94
CA LYS A 41 -7.36 3.26 0.96
C LYS A 41 -8.17 1.97 0.94
N GLY A 42 -7.70 0.95 0.22
CA GLY A 42 -8.28 -0.39 0.19
C GLY A 42 -8.21 -1.06 1.55
N LEU A 43 -7.02 -1.07 2.16
CA LEU A 43 -6.79 -1.58 3.52
C LEU A 43 -7.70 -0.91 4.55
N TYR A 44 -7.84 0.42 4.50
CA TYR A 44 -8.69 1.18 5.42
C TYR A 44 -10.19 0.86 5.30
N ARG A 45 -10.63 0.29 4.18
CA ARG A 45 -12.02 -0.14 3.96
C ARG A 45 -12.29 -1.57 4.45
N LEU A 46 -11.26 -2.30 4.85
CA LEU A 46 -11.42 -3.65 5.37
C LEU A 46 -11.83 -3.63 6.84
N TYR A 47 -12.47 -4.73 7.23
CA TYR A 47 -12.93 -4.97 8.58
C TYR A 47 -12.20 -6.17 9.17
N ASN A 48 -11.90 -6.09 10.45
CA ASN A 48 -11.27 -7.13 11.22
C ASN A 48 -12.26 -8.30 11.48
N HIS A 49 -11.80 -9.37 12.12
CA HIS A 49 -12.64 -10.55 12.39
C HIS A 49 -13.84 -10.29 13.32
N GLN A 50 -13.87 -9.14 14.01
CA GLN A 50 -14.95 -8.68 14.89
C GLN A 50 -15.90 -7.71 14.19
N GLY A 51 -15.71 -7.46 12.89
CA GLY A 51 -16.51 -6.51 12.12
C GLY A 51 -16.18 -5.04 12.41
N ARG A 52 -14.99 -4.72 12.95
CA ARG A 52 -14.53 -3.34 13.16
C ARG A 52 -13.58 -2.89 12.05
N PRO A 53 -13.62 -1.63 11.58
CA PRO A 53 -12.70 -1.13 10.57
C PRO A 53 -11.23 -1.32 10.99
N LEU A 54 -10.36 -1.73 10.08
CA LEU A 54 -8.93 -1.88 10.39
C LEU A 54 -8.26 -0.56 10.77
N LYS A 55 -8.73 0.56 10.22
CA LYS A 55 -8.19 1.89 10.53
C LYS A 55 -8.31 2.23 12.03
N ASP A 56 -9.24 1.61 12.75
CA ASP A 56 -9.54 1.93 14.15
C ASP A 56 -8.68 1.11 15.11
N GLY A 57 -7.36 1.36 15.07
CA GLY A 57 -6.39 0.81 16.03
C GLY A 57 -5.76 -0.54 15.67
N CYS A 58 -6.14 -1.12 14.53
CA CYS A 58 -5.61 -2.40 14.05
C CYS A 58 -4.39 -2.27 13.13
N LEU A 59 -3.93 -1.06 12.84
CA LEU A 59 -2.77 -0.82 11.98
C LEU A 59 -1.60 -0.29 12.80
N GLU A 60 -0.42 -0.81 12.49
CA GLU A 60 0.87 -0.29 12.92
C GLU A 60 1.61 0.24 11.69
N THR A 61 2.08 1.48 11.77
CA THR A 61 2.75 2.15 10.66
C THR A 61 4.24 2.29 10.93
N ASN A 62 5.07 1.80 10.01
CA ASN A 62 6.51 1.94 10.06
C ASN A 62 7.02 2.73 8.84
N ILE A 63 7.95 3.66 9.06
CA ILE A 63 8.59 4.44 7.99
C ILE A 63 10.10 4.23 8.08
N LEU A 64 10.60 3.44 7.14
CA LEU A 64 11.96 2.93 7.10
C LEU A 64 12.71 3.57 5.94
N LYS A 65 14.02 3.75 6.12
CA LYS A 65 14.89 3.89 4.95
C LYS A 65 14.88 2.57 4.20
N THR A 66 15.02 2.62 2.88
CA THR A 66 15.08 1.41 2.03
C THR A 66 16.13 0.40 2.50
N CYS A 67 17.29 0.87 2.98
CA CYS A 67 18.39 0.04 3.45
C CYS A 67 18.10 -0.70 4.77
N ASP A 68 17.09 -0.25 5.52
CA ASP A 68 16.61 -0.88 6.75
C ASP A 68 15.41 -1.82 6.49
N SER A 69 14.93 -1.90 5.24
CA SER A 69 13.81 -2.75 4.84
C SER A 69 14.29 -4.04 4.21
N ASP A 70 13.62 -5.14 4.52
CA ASP A 70 13.84 -6.45 3.91
C ASP A 70 13.14 -6.62 2.55
N TRP A 71 12.28 -5.66 2.17
CA TRP A 71 11.43 -5.76 0.99
C TRP A 71 12.10 -5.28 -0.30
N VAL A 72 12.97 -4.29 -0.21
CA VAL A 72 13.60 -3.63 -1.35
C VAL A 72 15.10 -3.54 -1.16
N THR A 73 15.84 -3.46 -2.26
CA THR A 73 17.26 -3.10 -2.21
C THR A 73 17.42 -1.66 -1.72
N CYS A 74 18.53 -1.38 -1.04
CA CYS A 74 18.91 -0.03 -0.58
C CYS A 74 18.93 0.97 -1.75
N ILE A 75 18.20 2.08 -1.58
CA ILE A 75 18.04 3.24 -2.48
C ILE A 75 18.12 4.49 -1.60
N ASP A 76 19.17 5.30 -1.79
CA ASP A 76 19.51 6.41 -0.89
C ASP A 76 18.37 7.45 -0.74
N ASP A 77 17.62 7.68 -1.81
CA ASP A 77 16.61 8.73 -1.90
C ASP A 77 15.18 8.16 -1.94
N ALA A 78 14.87 7.18 -1.09
CA ALA A 78 13.51 6.64 -0.99
C ALA A 78 13.13 6.19 0.42
N TRP A 79 11.83 6.19 0.67
CA TRP A 79 11.20 5.75 1.92
C TRP A 79 10.33 4.52 1.67
N VAL A 80 10.43 3.53 2.56
CA VAL A 80 9.45 2.44 2.63
C VAL A 80 8.47 2.76 3.74
N VAL A 81 7.19 2.89 3.37
CA VAL A 81 6.08 3.09 4.30
C VAL A 81 5.31 1.78 4.40
N GLU A 82 5.27 1.18 5.58
CA GLU A 82 4.59 -0.09 5.85
C GLU A 82 3.38 0.13 6.76
N PHE A 83 2.26 -0.50 6.42
CA PHE A 83 1.04 -0.56 7.22
C PHE A 83 0.78 -2.03 7.55
N ASN A 84 1.15 -2.42 8.76
CA ASN A 84 1.03 -3.78 9.26
C ASN A 84 -0.29 -3.95 10.00
N VAL A 85 -1.06 -5.00 9.71
CA VAL A 85 -2.23 -5.36 10.51
C VAL A 85 -1.76 -6.07 11.77
N LYS A 86 -2.17 -5.57 12.94
CA LYS A 86 -1.80 -6.17 14.22
C LYS A 86 -2.46 -7.54 14.41
N GLN A 87 -1.73 -8.45 15.06
CA GLN A 87 -2.15 -9.84 15.24
C GLN A 87 -3.47 -9.96 16.03
N GLU A 88 -3.76 -9.06 16.98
CA GLU A 88 -5.03 -9.06 17.73
C GLU A 88 -6.25 -8.73 16.87
N CYS A 89 -6.06 -8.23 15.64
CA CYS A 89 -7.14 -7.87 14.73
C CYS A 89 -7.50 -8.97 13.74
N VAL A 90 -6.72 -10.04 13.65
CA VAL A 90 -7.06 -11.24 12.88
C VAL A 90 -7.47 -12.36 13.83
N LYS A 91 -8.31 -13.28 13.34
CA LYS A 91 -8.83 -14.39 14.17
C LYS A 91 -7.77 -15.46 14.43
N GLU A 92 -6.93 -15.70 13.45
CA GLU A 92 -5.87 -16.72 13.45
C GLU A 92 -4.52 -16.06 13.21
N ARG A 93 -3.42 -16.79 13.43
CA ARG A 93 -2.09 -16.25 13.12
C ARG A 93 -2.00 -15.95 11.63
N HIS A 94 -1.83 -14.69 11.28
CA HIS A 94 -1.62 -14.30 9.89
C HIS A 94 -0.17 -14.61 9.49
N ASP A 95 0.06 -14.96 8.24
CA ASP A 95 1.36 -15.44 7.72
C ASP A 95 2.35 -14.30 7.39
N GLY A 96 2.10 -13.09 7.92
CA GLY A 96 2.91 -11.90 7.65
C GLY A 96 2.61 -11.20 6.33
N ARG A 97 1.79 -11.78 5.43
CA ARG A 97 1.45 -11.13 4.15
C ARG A 97 0.38 -10.04 4.26
N LEU A 98 -0.29 -9.93 5.41
CA LEU A 98 -1.29 -8.90 5.67
C LEU A 98 -0.64 -7.54 6.03
N THR A 99 0.14 -7.01 5.09
CA THR A 99 0.87 -5.74 5.19
C THR A 99 0.77 -4.99 3.87
N VAL A 100 0.56 -3.68 3.92
CA VAL A 100 0.72 -2.80 2.75
C VAL A 100 2.08 -2.11 2.84
N LYS A 101 2.92 -2.24 1.81
CA LYS A 101 4.21 -1.56 1.68
C LYS A 101 4.17 -0.62 0.48
N ILE A 102 4.54 0.65 0.67
CA ILE A 102 4.63 1.67 -0.37
C ILE A 102 6.06 2.21 -0.41
N LEU A 103 6.70 2.17 -1.58
CA LEU A 103 8.00 2.78 -1.81
C LEU A 103 7.80 4.17 -2.42
N VAL A 104 8.22 5.21 -1.71
CA VAL A 104 8.07 6.62 -2.13
C VAL A 104 9.45 7.19 -2.43
N ASN A 105 9.61 7.82 -3.60
CA ASN A 105 10.80 8.57 -3.98
C ASN A 105 10.89 9.84 -3.12
N ALA A 106 11.98 10.00 -2.38
CA ALA A 106 12.18 11.13 -1.48
C ALA A 106 12.49 12.44 -2.21
N LYS A 107 12.86 12.42 -3.49
CA LYS A 107 13.15 13.67 -4.25
C LYS A 107 11.89 14.34 -4.77
N ASN A 108 10.91 13.56 -5.23
CA ASN A 108 9.76 14.10 -5.95
C ASN A 108 8.39 13.59 -5.46
N GLY A 109 8.37 12.64 -4.52
CA GLY A 109 7.14 12.09 -3.96
C GLY A 109 6.45 11.04 -4.83
N ASP A 110 7.08 10.58 -5.92
CA ASP A 110 6.50 9.54 -6.75
C ASP A 110 6.45 8.20 -6.01
N VAL A 111 5.37 7.45 -6.23
CA VAL A 111 5.26 6.06 -5.74
C VAL A 111 5.96 5.14 -6.74
N ILE A 112 7.13 4.64 -6.35
CA ILE A 112 7.98 3.76 -7.18
C ILE A 112 7.41 2.34 -7.24
N SER A 113 7.02 1.80 -6.09
CA SER A 113 6.55 0.42 -5.94
C SER A 113 5.50 0.31 -4.84
N ARG A 114 4.70 -0.75 -4.90
CA ARG A 114 3.64 -1.03 -3.94
C ARG A 114 3.39 -2.53 -3.81
N PHE A 115 3.01 -2.96 -2.63
CA PHE A 115 2.59 -4.32 -2.37
C PHE A 115 1.55 -4.35 -1.24
N PRO A 116 0.51 -5.20 -1.32
CA PRO A 116 0.01 -5.83 -2.54
C PRO A 116 -0.66 -4.81 -3.46
N GLU A 117 -0.94 -5.20 -4.70
CA GLU A 117 -1.59 -4.33 -5.68
C GLU A 117 -3.06 -4.05 -5.31
N ALA A 118 -3.58 -2.89 -5.71
CA ALA A 118 -4.97 -2.48 -5.45
C ALA A 118 -6.07 -3.54 -5.75
N PRO A 119 -6.00 -4.37 -6.80
CA PRO A 119 -7.04 -5.37 -7.08
C PRO A 119 -7.28 -6.38 -5.95
N TYR A 120 -6.25 -6.70 -5.13
CA TYR A 120 -6.39 -7.59 -3.98
C TYR A 120 -7.40 -7.08 -2.94
N PHE A 121 -7.57 -5.76 -2.82
CA PHE A 121 -8.53 -5.13 -1.91
C PHE A 121 -9.92 -4.96 -2.52
N GLN A 122 -10.03 -5.03 -3.85
CA GLN A 122 -11.27 -4.80 -4.59
C GLN A 122 -12.06 -6.08 -4.83
N SER A 123 -11.36 -7.21 -4.94
CA SER A 123 -11.98 -8.53 -5.10
C SER A 123 -11.33 -9.54 -4.16
N ALA A 124 -12.16 -10.12 -3.29
CA ALA A 124 -11.73 -11.17 -2.38
C ALA A 124 -11.27 -12.45 -3.09
N GLN A 125 -11.50 -12.60 -4.40
CA GLN A 125 -11.02 -13.71 -5.20
C GLN A 125 -9.81 -13.34 -6.06
N TYR A 126 -9.39 -12.08 -6.16
CA TYR A 126 -8.26 -11.74 -7.04
C TYR A 126 -6.96 -12.45 -6.61
N CYS A 127 -6.19 -12.93 -7.57
CA CYS A 127 -4.87 -13.54 -7.35
C CYS A 127 -4.00 -13.37 -8.59
N LEU A 128 -2.69 -13.51 -8.39
CA LEU A 128 -1.72 -13.64 -9.48
C LEU A 128 -1.13 -15.05 -9.52
N GLU A 129 -0.99 -15.70 -8.37
CA GLU A 129 -0.35 -16.99 -8.20
C GLU A 129 -1.15 -17.90 -7.25
N ASP A 130 -0.96 -19.21 -7.35
CA ASP A 130 -1.69 -20.19 -6.53
C ASP A 130 -1.55 -19.93 -5.04
N TYR A 131 -0.37 -19.49 -4.60
CA TYR A 131 -0.09 -19.23 -3.19
C TYR A 131 -0.82 -17.99 -2.64
N ASP A 132 -1.37 -17.12 -3.50
CA ASP A 132 -2.21 -16.01 -3.06
C ASP A 132 -3.57 -16.48 -2.56
N CYS A 133 -3.96 -17.71 -2.89
CA CYS A 133 -5.28 -18.24 -2.59
C CYS A 133 -5.26 -19.09 -1.32
N LEU A 134 -6.14 -18.70 -0.40
CA LEU A 134 -6.40 -19.39 0.86
C LEU A 134 -7.75 -20.11 0.80
N ALA A 135 -7.73 -21.36 1.24
CA ALA A 135 -8.93 -22.13 1.52
C ALA A 135 -9.50 -21.68 2.88
N VAL A 136 -10.76 -21.26 2.90
CA VAL A 136 -11.42 -20.75 4.11
C VAL A 136 -12.69 -21.57 4.38
N GLY A 137 -12.78 -22.13 5.58
CA GLY A 137 -13.89 -22.96 6.04
C GLY A 137 -13.43 -24.07 6.98
N SER A 138 -14.36 -24.66 7.71
CA SER A 138 -14.10 -25.76 8.65
C SER A 138 -14.24 -27.17 8.03
N GLU A 139 -14.64 -27.26 6.76
CA GLU A 139 -14.99 -28.52 6.08
C GLU A 139 -14.09 -28.79 4.87
N LYS A 140 -14.09 -30.04 4.39
CA LYS A 140 -13.48 -30.46 3.12
C LYS A 140 -14.58 -30.91 2.15
N PRO A 141 -14.75 -30.29 0.97
CA PRO A 141 -13.97 -29.16 0.45
C PRO A 141 -14.23 -27.84 1.23
N PRO A 142 -13.29 -26.88 1.19
CA PRO A 142 -13.45 -25.58 1.84
C PRO A 142 -14.66 -24.83 1.31
N VAL A 143 -15.28 -24.03 2.16
CA VAL A 143 -16.49 -23.26 1.81
C VAL A 143 -16.18 -22.17 0.78
N MET A 144 -14.98 -21.60 0.81
CA MET A 144 -14.57 -20.54 -0.12
C MET A 144 -13.07 -20.51 -0.37
N CYS A 145 -12.69 -20.07 -1.57
CA CYS A 145 -11.33 -19.70 -1.92
C CYS A 145 -11.24 -18.17 -1.98
N LEU A 146 -10.46 -17.59 -1.06
CA LEU A 146 -10.24 -16.15 -0.99
C LEU A 146 -8.76 -15.85 -1.16
N ASN A 147 -8.43 -14.63 -1.54
CA ASN A 147 -7.05 -14.18 -1.53
C ASN A 147 -6.52 -14.06 -0.09
N PHE A 148 -5.20 -13.97 0.05
CA PHE A 148 -4.53 -13.95 1.34
C PHE A 148 -4.94 -12.76 2.24
N ILE A 149 -5.45 -11.66 1.69
CA ILE A 149 -5.92 -10.53 2.49
C ILE A 149 -7.27 -10.88 3.13
N HIS A 150 -8.25 -11.23 2.30
CA HIS A 150 -9.61 -11.47 2.75
C HIS A 150 -9.75 -12.78 3.52
N GLY A 151 -8.97 -13.81 3.17
CA GLY A 151 -8.98 -15.09 3.87
C GLY A 151 -8.52 -14.97 5.32
N GLN A 152 -7.41 -14.25 5.56
CA GLN A 152 -6.84 -14.07 6.89
C GLN A 152 -7.73 -13.23 7.83
N LEU A 153 -8.53 -12.31 7.27
CA LEU A 153 -9.49 -11.51 8.05
C LEU A 153 -10.75 -12.29 8.45
N LYS A 154 -11.16 -13.30 7.67
CA LYS A 154 -12.31 -14.16 8.00
C LYS A 154 -11.97 -15.26 9.02
N GLY A 155 -10.74 -15.78 8.98
CA GLY A 155 -10.30 -16.94 9.76
C GLY A 155 -10.93 -18.26 9.29
N GLY A 156 -10.52 -19.38 9.86
CA GLY A 156 -10.82 -20.72 9.37
C GLY A 156 -9.97 -21.08 8.15
N VAL A 157 -8.72 -20.61 8.10
CA VAL A 157 -7.81 -20.85 6.97
C VAL A 157 -7.28 -22.28 7.05
N LEU A 158 -7.50 -23.06 5.98
CA LEU A 158 -6.93 -24.39 5.81
C LEU A 158 -5.60 -24.27 5.08
N GLN A 159 -4.54 -24.90 5.62
CA GLN A 159 -3.20 -24.89 5.01
C GLN A 159 -3.04 -25.84 3.81
N GLU A 160 -4.11 -26.52 3.41
CA GLU A 160 -4.09 -27.48 2.31
C GLU A 160 -4.30 -26.80 0.95
N ASN A 161 -3.66 -27.32 -0.10
CA ASN A 161 -3.70 -26.80 -1.49
C ASN A 161 -5.06 -27.07 -2.19
N HIS A 162 -6.16 -26.64 -1.59
CA HIS A 162 -7.52 -26.75 -2.15
C HIS A 162 -7.90 -25.61 -3.09
N CYS A 163 -7.18 -24.48 -3.00
CA CYS A 163 -7.44 -23.31 -3.81
C CYS A 163 -6.29 -23.06 -4.78
N VAL A 164 -6.63 -22.61 -5.99
CA VAL A 164 -5.69 -22.29 -7.06
C VAL A 164 -6.06 -20.97 -7.70
N CYS A 165 -5.08 -20.31 -8.31
CA CYS A 165 -5.29 -19.10 -9.08
C CYS A 165 -5.55 -19.46 -10.54
N ARG A 166 -6.78 -19.21 -11.01
CA ARG A 166 -7.19 -19.44 -12.40
C ARG A 166 -7.88 -18.22 -12.97
N SER A 167 -7.34 -17.71 -14.07
CA SER A 167 -7.84 -16.49 -14.73
C SER A 167 -7.95 -15.32 -13.73
N SER A 168 -6.88 -15.10 -12.96
CA SER A 168 -6.76 -14.09 -11.90
C SER A 168 -7.83 -14.18 -10.81
N ARG A 169 -8.36 -15.39 -10.56
CA ARG A 169 -9.36 -15.65 -9.53
C ARG A 169 -9.03 -16.92 -8.74
N CYS A 170 -9.12 -16.83 -7.42
CA CYS A 170 -9.07 -17.96 -6.50
C CYS A 170 -10.31 -18.82 -6.69
N ARG A 171 -10.09 -20.10 -6.98
CA ARG A 171 -11.12 -21.12 -7.20
C ARG A 171 -10.75 -22.40 -6.49
N GLN A 172 -11.74 -23.28 -6.26
CA GLN A 172 -11.42 -24.61 -5.78
C GLN A 172 -10.71 -25.40 -6.88
N ARG A 173 -9.73 -26.21 -6.50
CA ARG A 173 -8.95 -27.03 -7.42
C ARG A 173 -9.79 -28.07 -8.17
N TYR A 174 -10.98 -28.41 -7.66
CA TYR A 174 -11.87 -29.43 -8.25
C TYR A 174 -12.96 -28.86 -9.18
N ASP A 175 -13.00 -27.54 -9.40
CA ASP A 175 -14.02 -26.87 -10.24
C ASP A 175 -13.79 -27.03 -11.77
N ASP A 176 -12.84 -27.88 -12.20
CA ASP A 176 -12.45 -28.06 -13.61
C ASP A 176 -13.04 -29.35 -14.26
N ASN A 177 -14.07 -29.98 -13.66
CA ASN A 177 -14.79 -31.12 -14.26
C ASN A 177 -16.14 -30.71 -14.89
#